data_AF-A0A0P9VK25-F1
#
_entry.id   AF-A0A0P9VK25-F1
#
_cell.length_a   1.000
_cell.length_b   1.000
_cell.length_c   1.000
_cell.angle_alpha   90.00
_cell.angle_beta   90.00
_cell.angle_gamma   90.00
#
_symmetry.space_group_name_H-M   'P 1'
#
loop_
_entity.id
_entity.type
_entity.pdbx_description
1 polymer ?
#
loop_
_entity_poly.entity_id
_entity_poly.type
_entity_poly.pdbx_seq_one_letter_code
_entity_poly.pdbx_strand_id
1 'polypeptide(L)'
;MSGIDQVLAARATYLRNQFTPAQLAPFTRLTGPLPHTGLMTAEKFERVMALIAGQHRRPGFSDPSIRAARLVLVMGASVAEAAHEVGLARQVVHRQT
;
A
#
# COMPACT_ATOMS: atom_id res chain seq x y z
N MET A 1 25.72 -3.41 -24.36
CA MET A 1 24.31 -3.29 -23.96
C MET A 1 23.58 -4.49 -24.53
N SER A 2 23.07 -5.38 -23.67
CA SER A 2 22.46 -6.64 -24.07
C SER A 2 21.13 -6.40 -24.80
N GLY A 3 20.72 -7.30 -25.71
CA GLY A 3 19.41 -7.22 -26.35
C GLY A 3 18.25 -7.24 -25.35
N ILE A 4 18.46 -7.83 -24.17
CA ILE A 4 17.50 -7.82 -23.05
C ILE A 4 17.33 -6.41 -22.48
N ASP A 5 18.43 -5.66 -22.33
CA ASP A 5 18.40 -4.28 -21.80
C ASP A 5 17.59 -3.36 -22.71
N GLN A 6 17.68 -3.58 -24.02
CA GLN A 6 16.98 -2.79 -25.04
C GLN A 6 15.47 -3.08 -25.03
N VAL A 7 15.08 -4.35 -24.89
CA VAL A 7 13.68 -4.76 -24.73
C VAL A 7 13.10 -4.21 -23.42
N LEU A 8 13.86 -4.25 -22.33
CA LEU A 8 13.45 -3.68 -21.05
C LEU A 8 13.22 -2.17 -21.14
N ALA A 9 14.14 -1.45 -21.77
CA ALA A 9 14.03 0.00 -21.96
C ALA A 9 12.81 0.38 -22.81
N ALA A 10 12.54 -0.37 -23.88
CA ALA A 10 11.35 -0.16 -24.72
C ALA A 10 10.05 -0.40 -23.92
N ARG A 11 10.01 -1.44 -23.08
CA ARG A 11 8.85 -1.75 -22.24
C ARG A 11 8.63 -0.72 -21.13
N ALA A 12 9.71 -0.24 -20.51
CA ALA A 12 9.65 0.81 -19.50
C ALA A 12 9.11 2.12 -20.09
N THR A 13 9.53 2.46 -21.31
CA THR A 13 9.04 3.64 -22.04
C THR A 13 7.55 3.53 -22.36
N TYR A 14 7.09 2.36 -22.81
CA TYR A 14 5.66 2.09 -23.03
C TYR A 14 4.84 2.29 -21.75
N LEU A 15 5.27 1.72 -20.63
CA LEU A 15 4.56 1.86 -19.34
C LEU A 15 4.52 3.32 -18.86
N ARG A 16 5.59 4.09 -19.06
CA ARG A 16 5.66 5.52 -18.71
C ARG A 16 4.72 6.39 -19.53
N ASN A 17 4.49 6.03 -20.80
CA ASN A 17 3.62 6.79 -21.70
C ASN A 17 2.14 6.42 -21.53
N GLN A 18 1.86 5.17 -21.17
CA GLN A 18 0.49 4.65 -21.08
C GLN A 18 -0.16 4.92 -19.71
N PHE A 19 0.65 5.01 -18.64
CA PHE A 19 0.15 5.10 -17.27
C PHE A 19 0.72 6.31 -16.55
N THR A 20 -0.13 6.96 -15.77
CA THR A 20 0.32 8.02 -14.87
C THR A 20 1.18 7.44 -13.73
N PRO A 21 2.08 8.22 -13.14
CA PRO A 21 2.86 7.79 -11.97
C PRO A 21 2.00 7.25 -10.82
N ALA A 22 0.81 7.83 -10.62
CA ALA A 22 -0.15 7.39 -9.61
C ALA A 22 -0.75 6.00 -9.91
N GLN A 23 -0.93 5.65 -11.18
CA GLN A 23 -1.42 4.32 -11.60
C GLN A 23 -0.32 3.25 -11.58
N LEU A 24 0.95 3.66 -11.76
CA LEU A 24 2.10 2.75 -11.66
C LEU A 24 2.47 2.42 -10.21
N ALA A 25 2.21 3.33 -9.26
CA ALA A 25 2.55 3.14 -7.85
C ALA A 25 1.92 1.88 -7.20
N PRO A 26 0.63 1.55 -7.40
CA PRO A 26 0.04 0.29 -6.93
C PRO A 26 0.70 -0.94 -7.54
N PHE A 27 1.01 -0.90 -8.84
CA PHE A 27 1.66 -2.00 -9.54
C PHE A 27 3.06 -2.27 -8.97
N THR A 28 3.86 -1.22 -8.79
CA THR A 28 5.18 -1.34 -8.16
C THR A 28 5.13 -1.84 -6.71
N ARG A 29 4.05 -1.55 -5.96
CA ARG A 29 3.85 -2.11 -4.62
C ARG A 29 3.50 -3.60 -4.63
N LEU A 30 2.79 -4.06 -5.66
CA LEU A 30 2.37 -5.45 -5.80
C LEU A 30 3.48 -6.36 -6.36
N THR A 31 4.31 -5.84 -7.26
CA THR A 31 5.33 -6.64 -7.97
C THR A 31 6.75 -6.36 -7.50
N GLY A 32 6.99 -5.25 -6.81
CA GLY A 32 8.28 -4.91 -6.25
C GLY A 32 8.56 -5.68 -4.95
N PRO A 33 9.82 -5.77 -4.51
CA PRO A 33 10.11 -6.16 -3.13
C PRO A 33 9.31 -5.23 -2.21
N LEU A 34 8.60 -5.80 -1.23
CA LEU A 34 7.86 -5.04 -0.21
C LEU A 34 8.79 -3.92 0.29
N PRO A 35 8.41 -2.65 0.11
CA PRO A 35 9.32 -1.58 0.40
C PRO A 35 9.69 -1.63 1.89
N HIS A 36 10.98 -1.50 2.20
CA HIS A 36 11.48 -1.42 3.59
C HIS A 36 10.93 -0.20 4.36
N THR A 37 10.09 0.62 3.72
CA THR A 37 9.35 1.73 4.32
C THR A 37 8.08 1.26 5.05
N GLY A 38 7.64 0.02 4.86
CA GLY A 38 6.59 -0.59 5.68
C GLY A 38 7.07 -0.76 7.12
N LEU A 39 6.28 -0.28 8.09
CA LEU A 39 6.60 -0.36 9.52
C LEU A 39 6.46 -1.78 10.08
N MET A 40 5.79 -2.68 9.37
CA MET A 40 5.63 -4.09 9.77
C MET A 40 5.34 -5.03 8.60
N THR A 41 5.59 -6.33 8.81
CA THR A 41 5.21 -7.38 7.85
C THR A 41 3.70 -7.61 7.87
N ALA A 42 3.17 -8.20 6.80
CA ALA A 42 1.75 -8.58 6.72
C ALA A 42 1.34 -9.51 7.87
N GLU A 43 2.17 -10.50 8.21
CA GLU A 43 1.88 -11.43 9.31
C GLU A 43 1.81 -10.74 10.67
N LYS A 44 2.70 -9.77 10.92
CA LYS A 44 2.68 -8.99 12.16
C LYS A 44 1.42 -8.12 12.22
N PHE A 45 1.01 -7.53 11.09
CA PHE A 45 -0.22 -6.76 10.99
C PHE A 45 -1.46 -7.61 11.31
N GLU A 46 -1.61 -8.80 10.70
CA GLU A 46 -2.75 -9.68 10.96
C GLU A 46 -2.83 -10.12 12.44
N ARG A 47 -1.68 -10.42 13.07
CA ARG A 47 -1.64 -10.74 14.51
C ARG A 47 -2.11 -9.58 15.37
N VAL A 48 -1.70 -8.35 15.05
CA VAL A 48 -2.15 -7.14 15.76
C VAL A 48 -3.65 -6.94 15.58
N MET A 49 -4.17 -7.08 14.36
CA MET A 49 -5.60 -6.92 14.08
C MET A 49 -6.44 -7.96 14.83
N ALA A 50 -5.99 -9.21 14.89
CA ALA A 50 -6.65 -10.27 15.65
C ALA A 50 -6.65 -9.99 17.17
N LEU A 51 -5.54 -9.47 17.70
CA LEU A 51 -5.43 -9.11 19.12
C LEU A 51 -6.37 -7.94 19.46
N ILE A 52 -6.43 -6.92 18.62
CA ILE A 52 -7.36 -5.79 18.77
C ILE A 52 -8.81 -6.28 18.70
N ALA A 53 -9.15 -7.10 17.71
CA ALA A 53 -10.50 -7.65 17.58
C ALA A 53 -10.93 -8.46 18.82
N GLY A 54 -10.00 -9.19 19.45
CA GLY A 54 -10.25 -9.96 20.67
C GLY A 54 -10.31 -9.14 21.97
N GLN A 55 -9.74 -7.93 21.99
CA GLN A 55 -9.64 -7.11 23.21
C GLN A 55 -10.79 -6.10 23.39
N HIS A 56 -11.51 -5.73 22.33
CA HIS A 56 -12.51 -4.66 22.41
C HIS A 56 -13.95 -5.18 22.63
N ARG A 57 -14.62 -4.63 23.66
CA ARG A 57 -16.09 -4.73 23.87
C ARG A 57 -16.92 -3.85 22.90
N ARG A 58 -16.27 -3.06 22.05
CA ARG A 58 -16.88 -2.14 21.06
C ARG A 58 -16.62 -2.67 19.64
N PRO A 59 -17.42 -2.25 18.63
CA PRO A 59 -17.15 -2.59 17.24
C PRO A 59 -15.70 -2.18 16.90
N GLY A 60 -14.97 -3.10 16.27
CA GLY A 60 -13.59 -2.86 15.85
C GLY A 60 -13.46 -1.79 14.77
N PHE A 61 -12.27 -1.67 14.19
CA PHE A 61 -12.04 -0.79 13.05
C PHE A 61 -12.90 -1.19 11.85
N SER A 62 -13.36 -0.19 11.09
CA SER A 62 -14.08 -0.42 9.83
C SER A 62 -13.18 -1.04 8.76
N ASP A 63 -13.75 -1.78 7.80
CA ASP A 63 -12.96 -2.36 6.69
C ASP A 63 -12.14 -1.33 5.90
N PRO A 64 -12.65 -0.11 5.60
CA PRO A 64 -11.84 0.94 4.99
C PRO A 64 -10.64 1.36 5.85
N SER A 65 -10.81 1.42 7.17
CA SER A 65 -9.74 1.74 8.13
C SER A 65 -8.67 0.67 8.16
N ILE A 66 -9.07 -0.61 8.21
CA ILE A 66 -8.15 -1.74 8.20
C ILE A 66 -7.35 -1.76 6.89
N ARG A 67 -8.02 -1.50 5.76
CA ARG A 67 -7.39 -1.43 4.44
C ARG A 67 -6.41 -0.26 4.34
N ALA A 68 -6.76 0.92 4.86
CA ALA A 68 -5.88 2.08 4.90
C ALA A 68 -4.62 1.81 5.74
N ALA A 69 -4.80 1.20 6.91
CA ALA A 69 -3.70 0.82 7.79
C ALA A 69 -2.76 -0.19 7.12
N ARG A 70 -3.29 -1.18 6.39
CA ARG A 70 -2.48 -2.15 5.65
C ARG A 70 -1.69 -1.48 4.51
N LEU A 71 -2.28 -0.52 3.80
CA LEU A 71 -1.59 0.24 2.74
C LEU A 71 -0.38 1.00 3.30
N VAL A 72 -0.52 1.64 4.45
CA VAL A 72 0.56 2.42 5.06
C VAL A 72 1.58 1.54 5.79
N LEU A 73 1.12 0.71 6.72
CA LEU A 73 1.99 -0.01 7.66
C LEU A 73 2.67 -1.23 7.03
N VAL A 74 2.06 -1.85 6.01
CA VAL A 74 2.60 -3.07 5.37
C VAL A 74 3.17 -2.76 3.99
N MET A 75 2.45 -1.97 3.18
CA MET A 75 2.84 -1.69 1.79
C MET A 75 3.63 -0.37 1.61
N GLY A 76 3.86 0.38 2.69
CA GLY A 76 4.66 1.60 2.66
C GLY A 76 4.05 2.74 1.84
N ALA A 77 2.73 2.73 1.62
CA ALA A 77 2.03 3.83 0.96
C ALA A 77 2.02 5.06 1.86
N SER A 78 2.03 6.25 1.27
CA SER A 78 1.80 7.48 2.02
C SER A 78 0.35 7.56 2.53
N VAL A 79 0.13 8.32 3.61
CA VAL A 79 -1.22 8.62 4.13
C VAL A 79 -2.13 9.21 3.04
N ALA A 80 -1.56 10.01 2.13
CA ALA A 80 -2.28 10.61 1.03
C ALA A 80 -2.78 9.58 0.01
N GLU A 81 -1.94 8.60 -0.35
CA GLU A 81 -2.31 7.53 -1.27
C GLU A 81 -3.32 6.58 -0.65
N ALA A 82 -3.11 6.18 0.62
CA ALA A 82 -4.04 5.30 1.32
C ALA A 82 -5.43 5.96 1.46
N ALA A 83 -5.48 7.24 1.82
CA ALA A 83 -6.72 8.01 1.89
C ALA A 83 -7.48 8.07 0.56
N HIS A 84 -6.75 8.29 -0.54
CA HIS A 84 -7.33 8.29 -1.88
C HIS A 84 -7.90 6.91 -2.25
N GLU A 85 -7.14 5.85 -2.01
CA GLU A 85 -7.50 4.47 -2.34
C GLU A 85 -8.76 3.99 -1.60
N VAL A 86 -8.89 4.35 -0.31
CA VAL A 86 -10.02 3.87 0.52
C VAL A 86 -11.18 4.88 0.62
N GLY A 87 -11.09 6.01 -0.08
CA GLY A 87 -12.12 7.07 -0.05
C GLY A 87 -12.30 7.75 1.32
N LEU A 88 -11.26 7.74 2.17
CA LEU A 88 -11.28 8.37 3.50
C LEU A 88 -10.56 9.73 3.47
N ALA A 89 -10.94 10.63 4.38
CA ALA A 89 -10.18 11.86 4.57
C ALA A 89 -8.77 11.56 5.11
N ARG A 90 -7.76 12.30 4.65
CA ARG A 90 -6.36 12.12 5.08
C ARG A 90 -6.18 12.14 6.60
N GLN A 91 -6.92 13.00 7.31
CA GLN A 91 -6.90 13.08 8.76
C GLN A 91 -7.42 11.80 9.45
N VAL A 92 -8.39 11.13 8.84
CA VAL A 92 -8.94 9.87 9.35
C VAL A 92 -7.90 8.77 9.23
N VAL A 93 -7.21 8.68 8.09
CA VAL A 93 -6.11 7.72 7.89
C VAL A 93 -4.94 8.01 8.82
N HIS A 94 -4.51 9.27 8.94
CA HIS A 94 -3.40 9.65 9.82
C HIS A 94 -3.63 9.30 11.29
N ARG A 95 -4.88 9.32 11.76
CA ARG A 95 -5.21 8.93 13.14
C ARG A 95 -5.15 7.41 13.36
N GLN A 96 -5.17 6.62 12.29
CA GLN A 96 -5.29 5.15 12.30
C GLN A 96 -3.98 4.43 11.96
N THR A 97 -2.98 5.17 11.47
CA THR A 97 -1.67 4.68 11.01
C THR A 97 -0.57 5.24 11.88
#